data_AF-A0A7V4KEM3-F1
#
_entry.id   AF-A0A7V4KEM3-F1
#
_cell.length_a   1.000
_cell.length_b   1.000
_cell.length_c   1.000
_cell.angle_alpha   90.00
_cell.angle_beta   90.00
_cell.angle_gamma   90.00
#
_symmetry.space_group_name_H-M   'P 1'
#
loop_
_entity.id
_entity.type
_entity.pdbx_description
1 polymer ?
#
loop_
_entity_poly.entity_id
_entity_poly.type
_entity_poly.pdbx_seq_one_letter_code
_entity_poly.pdbx_strand_id
1 'polypeptide(L)'
;MHKINKLSFLSLALLVLLLIFLTLSACYPLKTVSAGKIQVSINVNTPKPVETKDTKHKINAYIDEVSSVELIVYNSANAEVLRQSVNKNNDISFSFELPSGGTYKFVVNGKREDNSLVFTGEKVQTLQSGQSYTITIDTKFVNGYLTVFVDLDDELLVMYDVQELRALLKDSSGTVIKDESFQITPQATRLSLSIECYPKVYSVGISARLKNKATSEEWSNNFDETAVSV
;
A
#
# COMPACT_ATOMS: atom_id res chain seq x y z
N MET A 1 -54.55 -8.22 -78.38
CA MET A 1 -53.54 -9.24 -78.01
C MET A 1 -52.17 -8.57 -77.91
N HIS A 2 -51.69 -8.29 -76.70
CA HIS A 2 -50.32 -7.79 -76.49
C HIS A 2 -49.35 -8.97 -76.48
N LYS A 3 -48.41 -8.99 -77.45
CA LYS A 3 -47.29 -9.93 -77.46
C LYS A 3 -46.33 -9.54 -76.33
N ILE A 4 -46.43 -10.23 -75.20
CA ILE A 4 -45.45 -10.11 -74.12
C ILE A 4 -44.10 -10.64 -74.65
N ASN A 5 -43.12 -9.76 -74.70
CA ASN A 5 -41.81 -10.04 -75.24
C ASN A 5 -41.06 -10.95 -74.26
N LYS A 6 -40.95 -12.25 -74.57
CA LYS A 6 -40.39 -13.29 -73.68
C LYS A 6 -38.98 -12.95 -73.15
N LEU A 7 -38.23 -12.14 -73.91
CA LEU A 7 -36.89 -11.66 -73.54
C LEU A 7 -36.91 -10.68 -72.34
N SER A 8 -37.95 -9.85 -72.23
CA SER A 8 -38.12 -8.89 -71.13
C SER A 8 -38.56 -9.56 -69.83
N PHE A 9 -39.34 -10.65 -69.92
CA PHE A 9 -39.74 -11.43 -68.75
C PHE A 9 -38.55 -12.19 -68.14
N LEU A 10 -37.65 -12.71 -68.99
CA LEU A 10 -36.46 -13.42 -68.53
C LEU A 10 -35.48 -12.48 -67.81
N SER A 11 -35.30 -11.25 -68.31
CA SER A 11 -34.40 -10.27 -67.66
C SER A 11 -34.97 -9.77 -66.34
N LEU A 12 -36.30 -9.61 -66.24
CA LEU A 12 -36.96 -9.20 -65.00
C LEU A 12 -36.88 -10.30 -63.94
N ALA A 13 -37.08 -11.57 -64.33
CA ALA A 13 -36.95 -12.70 -63.42
C ALA A 13 -35.50 -12.84 -62.88
N LEU A 14 -34.50 -12.64 -63.74
CA LEU A 14 -33.09 -12.67 -63.33
C LEU A 14 -32.74 -11.52 -62.37
N LEU A 15 -33.27 -10.32 -62.61
CA LEU A 15 -33.08 -9.16 -61.73
C LEU A 15 -33.69 -9.40 -60.34
N VAL A 16 -34.89 -9.97 -60.29
CA VAL A 16 -35.57 -10.30 -59.02
C VAL A 16 -34.80 -11.37 -58.26
N LEU A 17 -34.28 -12.40 -58.95
CA LEU A 17 -33.47 -13.44 -58.32
C LEU A 17 -32.15 -12.89 -57.75
N LEU A 18 -31.51 -11.97 -58.47
CA LEU A 18 -30.29 -11.29 -58.03
C LEU A 18 -30.52 -10.44 -56.77
N LEU A 19 -31.64 -9.70 -56.73
CA LEU A 19 -32.05 -8.90 -55.57
C LEU A 19 -32.31 -9.77 -54.34
N ILE A 20 -32.97 -10.93 -54.51
CA ILE A 20 -33.20 -11.89 -53.42
C ILE A 20 -31.86 -12.43 -52.89
N PHE A 21 -30.93 -12.81 -53.77
CA PHE A 21 -29.59 -13.26 -53.39
C PHE A 21 -28.78 -12.20 -52.62
N LEU A 22 -28.90 -10.93 -53.01
CA LEU A 22 -28.24 -9.81 -52.31
C LEU A 22 -28.85 -9.55 -50.93
N THR A 23 -30.16 -9.71 -50.75
CA THR A 23 -30.80 -9.54 -49.43
C THR A 23 -30.49 -10.69 -48.46
N LEU A 24 -30.26 -11.91 -48.96
CA LEU A 24 -29.91 -13.07 -48.14
C LEU A 24 -28.44 -13.07 -47.69
N SER A 25 -27.57 -12.31 -48.36
CA SER A 25 -26.13 -12.19 -48.01
C SER A 25 -25.82 -11.01 -47.08
N ALA A 26 -26.80 -10.16 -46.76
CA ALA A 26 -26.64 -9.04 -45.82
C ALA A 26 -26.92 -9.42 -44.35
N CYS A 27 -27.38 -10.65 -44.08
CA CYS A 27 -27.65 -11.15 -42.73
C CYS A 27 -26.57 -12.14 -42.29
N TYR A 28 -25.31 -11.72 -42.32
CA TYR A 28 -24.33 -12.37 -41.45
C TYR A 28 -24.52 -11.77 -40.06
N PRO A 29 -24.85 -12.55 -39.02
CA PRO A 29 -24.79 -12.02 -37.68
C PRO A 29 -23.36 -11.51 -37.48
N LEU A 30 -23.22 -10.22 -37.17
CA LEU A 30 -21.96 -9.70 -36.65
C LEU A 30 -21.58 -10.67 -35.53
N LYS A 31 -20.46 -11.35 -35.70
CA LYS A 31 -19.85 -12.16 -34.66
C LYS A 31 -19.53 -11.17 -33.55
N THR A 32 -20.45 -10.98 -32.61
CA THR A 32 -20.16 -10.30 -31.36
C THR A 32 -19.10 -11.18 -30.73
N VAL A 33 -17.83 -10.79 -30.89
CA VAL A 33 -16.74 -11.32 -30.11
C VAL A 33 -17.21 -11.15 -28.68
N SER A 34 -17.63 -12.25 -28.04
CA SER A 34 -17.83 -12.28 -26.60
C SER A 34 -16.57 -11.63 -26.04
N ALA A 35 -16.71 -10.45 -25.44
CA ALA A 35 -15.58 -9.73 -24.87
C ALA A 35 -15.01 -10.68 -23.82
N GLY A 36 -13.96 -11.41 -24.19
CA GLY A 36 -13.44 -12.47 -23.36
C GLY A 36 -13.07 -11.87 -22.02
N LYS A 37 -13.46 -12.52 -20.93
CA LYS A 37 -13.01 -12.12 -19.60
C LYS A 37 -11.49 -12.08 -19.58
N ILE A 38 -10.95 -11.13 -18.82
CA ILE A 38 -9.50 -10.95 -18.69
C ILE A 38 -9.07 -11.61 -17.39
N GLN A 39 -8.15 -12.55 -17.46
CA GLN A 39 -7.53 -13.13 -16.26
C GLN A 39 -6.39 -12.23 -15.81
N VAL A 40 -6.37 -11.86 -14.53
CA VAL A 40 -5.33 -11.01 -13.95
C VAL A 40 -4.76 -11.68 -12.72
N SER A 41 -3.44 -11.79 -12.70
CA SER A 41 -2.66 -12.17 -11.52
C SER A 41 -1.79 -10.98 -11.10
N ILE A 42 -1.92 -10.55 -9.85
CA ILE A 42 -1.11 -9.49 -9.26
C ILE A 42 -0.04 -10.12 -8.38
N ASN A 43 1.21 -9.73 -8.57
CA ASN A 43 2.30 -9.98 -7.65
C ASN A 43 2.69 -8.67 -6.98
N VAL A 44 2.86 -8.70 -5.66
CA VAL A 44 3.21 -7.50 -4.89
C VAL A 44 4.65 -7.63 -4.42
N ASN A 45 5.50 -6.70 -4.86
CA ASN A 45 6.85 -6.57 -4.33
C ASN A 45 6.78 -5.66 -3.10
N THR A 46 6.93 -6.26 -1.92
CA THR A 46 6.99 -5.54 -0.65
C THR A 46 8.28 -4.73 -0.53
N PRO A 47 8.24 -3.56 0.14
CA PRO A 47 9.48 -2.83 0.39
C PRO A 47 10.35 -3.65 1.35
N LYS A 48 11.67 -3.63 1.12
CA LYS A 48 12.63 -4.34 1.96
C LYS A 48 13.13 -3.43 3.08
N PRO A 49 13.25 -3.91 4.33
CA PRO A 49 13.89 -3.15 5.39
C PRO A 49 15.36 -2.91 5.07
N VAL A 50 15.92 -1.81 5.57
CA VAL A 50 17.36 -1.57 5.55
C VAL A 50 17.99 -2.40 6.67
N GLU A 51 18.88 -3.33 6.32
CA GLU A 51 19.59 -4.13 7.33
C GLU A 51 20.54 -3.25 8.14
N THR A 52 20.26 -3.09 9.45
CA THR A 52 21.20 -2.48 10.39
C THR A 52 21.98 -3.54 11.14
N LYS A 53 23.30 -3.37 11.22
CA LYS A 53 24.22 -4.32 11.88
C LYS A 53 24.12 -4.36 13.41
N ASP A 54 23.30 -3.49 14.02
CA ASP A 54 23.22 -3.37 15.47
C ASP A 54 22.06 -4.19 16.03
N THR A 55 22.37 -5.37 16.55
CA THR A 55 21.42 -6.39 17.02
C THR A 55 21.01 -6.21 18.48
N LYS A 56 21.52 -5.20 19.18
CA LYS A 56 21.23 -4.97 20.60
C LYS A 56 19.77 -4.56 20.86
N HIS A 57 19.13 -3.91 19.89
CA HIS A 57 17.74 -3.50 19.98
C HIS A 57 16.98 -4.20 18.85
N LYS A 58 15.94 -4.98 19.19
CA LYS A 58 15.09 -5.63 18.19
C LYS A 58 14.35 -4.56 17.41
N ILE A 59 14.87 -4.21 16.24
CA ILE A 59 14.17 -3.39 15.27
C ILE A 59 13.24 -4.34 14.52
N ASN A 60 11.95 -4.34 14.89
CA ASN A 60 10.94 -5.06 14.12
C ASN A 60 10.79 -4.33 12.79
N ALA A 61 11.15 -4.98 11.69
CA ALA A 61 10.97 -4.43 10.36
C ALA A 61 9.47 -4.25 10.11
N TYR A 62 9.03 -3.04 9.76
CA TYR A 62 7.63 -2.62 9.58
C TYR A 62 6.72 -3.60 8.81
N ILE A 63 7.29 -4.44 7.93
CA ILE A 63 6.55 -5.48 7.21
C ILE A 63 5.94 -6.54 8.15
N ASP A 64 6.55 -6.79 9.31
CA ASP A 64 6.09 -7.75 10.31
C ASP A 64 4.82 -7.27 11.02
N GLU A 65 4.55 -5.96 11.02
CA GLU A 65 3.33 -5.36 11.58
C GLU A 65 2.13 -5.43 10.64
N VAL A 66 2.34 -5.84 9.38
CA VAL A 66 1.28 -5.92 8.38
C VAL A 66 0.37 -7.10 8.72
N SER A 67 -0.85 -6.80 9.17
CA SER A 67 -1.88 -7.79 9.45
C SER A 67 -2.63 -8.22 8.20
N SER A 68 -2.81 -7.30 7.25
CA SER A 68 -3.54 -7.55 6.00
C SER A 68 -3.00 -6.73 4.84
N VAL A 69 -3.16 -7.26 3.62
CA VAL A 69 -2.86 -6.54 2.39
C VAL A 69 -4.10 -6.50 1.53
N GLU A 70 -4.50 -5.31 1.12
CA GLU A 70 -5.68 -5.02 0.32
C GLU A 70 -5.29 -4.63 -1.10
N LEU A 71 -5.95 -5.22 -2.09
CA LEU A 71 -5.93 -4.80 -3.48
C LEU A 71 -7.26 -4.12 -3.82
N ILE A 72 -7.21 -2.93 -4.41
CA ILE A 72 -8.35 -2.20 -4.96
C ILE A 72 -8.08 -1.94 -6.44
N VAL A 73 -9.06 -2.23 -7.29
CA VAL A 73 -8.96 -1.99 -8.73
C VAL A 73 -10.00 -0.95 -9.14
N TYR A 74 -9.54 0.08 -9.83
CA TYR A 74 -10.37 1.13 -10.39
C TYR A 74 -10.37 1.05 -11.91
N ASN A 75 -11.51 1.30 -12.54
CA ASN A 75 -11.59 1.50 -14.00
C ASN A 75 -11.16 2.92 -14.40
N SER A 76 -11.18 3.22 -15.69
CA SER A 76 -10.84 4.55 -16.24
C SER A 76 -11.76 5.69 -15.78
N ALA A 77 -12.96 5.38 -15.28
CA ALA A 77 -13.87 6.36 -14.68
C ALA A 77 -13.60 6.56 -13.18
N ASN A 78 -12.49 6.04 -12.65
CA ASN A 78 -12.15 5.99 -11.23
C ASN A 78 -13.20 5.30 -10.35
N ALA A 79 -14.07 4.47 -10.92
CA ALA A 79 -14.99 3.65 -10.15
C ALA A 79 -14.29 2.37 -9.69
N GLU A 80 -14.46 2.02 -8.42
CA GLU A 80 -14.00 0.75 -7.86
C GLU A 80 -14.75 -0.40 -8.55
N VAL A 81 -14.01 -1.37 -9.09
CA VAL A 81 -14.56 -2.55 -9.76
C VAL A 81 -14.20 -3.84 -9.04
N LEU A 82 -13.21 -3.82 -8.16
CA LEU A 82 -12.80 -4.96 -7.35
C LEU A 82 -12.11 -4.49 -6.07
N ARG A 83 -12.35 -5.21 -4.99
CA ARG A 83 -11.59 -5.15 -3.75
C ARG A 83 -11.36 -6.56 -3.23
N GLN A 84 -10.11 -6.87 -2.89
CA GLN A 84 -9.71 -8.15 -2.29
C GLN A 84 -8.72 -7.90 -1.16
N SER A 85 -8.67 -8.81 -0.18
CA SER A 85 -7.71 -8.72 0.92
C SER A 85 -7.16 -10.10 1.27
N VAL A 86 -5.91 -10.14 1.74
CA VAL A 86 -5.24 -11.33 2.25
C VAL A 86 -4.57 -11.02 3.59
N ASN A 87 -4.62 -11.97 4.51
CA ASN A 87 -3.99 -11.86 5.84
C ASN A 87 -2.60 -12.51 5.83
N LYS A 88 -1.70 -11.97 5.01
CA LYS A 88 -0.30 -12.39 4.93
C LYS A 88 0.58 -11.21 4.53
N ASN A 89 1.83 -11.23 4.97
CA ASN A 89 2.81 -10.16 4.74
C ASN A 89 3.99 -10.60 3.85
N ASN A 90 4.01 -11.86 3.41
CA ASN A 90 4.98 -12.42 2.47
C ASN A 90 4.31 -13.03 1.23
N ASP A 91 5.06 -13.11 0.12
CA ASP A 91 4.62 -13.72 -1.15
C ASP A 91 3.19 -13.31 -1.55
N ILE A 92 2.91 -12.01 -1.48
CA ILE A 92 1.55 -11.47 -1.63
C ILE A 92 1.16 -11.50 -3.11
N SER A 93 0.03 -12.17 -3.39
CA SER A 93 -0.52 -12.30 -4.73
C SER A 93 -2.04 -12.35 -4.72
N PHE A 94 -2.64 -11.89 -5.81
CA PHE A 94 -4.08 -11.89 -6.05
C PHE A 94 -4.36 -12.46 -7.44
N SER A 95 -5.49 -13.13 -7.62
CA SER A 95 -5.93 -13.61 -8.93
C SER A 95 -7.43 -13.43 -9.09
N PHE A 96 -7.85 -12.86 -10.21
CA PHE A 96 -9.25 -12.49 -10.49
C PHE A 96 -9.52 -12.28 -11.97
N GLU A 97 -10.81 -12.19 -12.31
CA GLU A 97 -11.30 -11.87 -13.65
C GLU A 97 -11.81 -10.43 -13.74
N LEU A 98 -11.50 -9.74 -14.85
CA LEU A 98 -12.14 -8.48 -15.22
C LEU A 98 -13.11 -8.68 -16.39
N PRO A 99 -14.25 -7.96 -16.40
CA PRO A 99 -15.33 -8.23 -17.34
C PRO A 99 -15.05 -7.76 -18.78
N SER A 100 -14.13 -6.82 -18.97
CA SER A 100 -13.83 -6.23 -20.28
C SER A 100 -12.42 -5.66 -20.36
N GLY A 101 -11.90 -5.48 -21.58
CA GLY A 101 -10.72 -4.67 -21.82
C GLY A 101 -10.92 -3.21 -21.45
N GLY A 102 -9.81 -2.54 -21.14
CA GLY A 102 -9.79 -1.15 -20.71
C GLY A 102 -8.54 -0.79 -19.91
N THR A 103 -8.44 0.47 -19.52
CA THR A 103 -7.40 0.95 -18.61
C THR A 103 -7.87 0.84 -17.17
N TYR A 104 -7.06 0.19 -16.35
CA TYR A 104 -7.31 -0.04 -14.94
C TYR A 104 -6.17 0.51 -14.08
N LYS A 105 -6.51 1.02 -12.91
CA LYS A 105 -5.56 1.38 -11.85
C LYS A 105 -5.67 0.35 -10.73
N PHE A 106 -4.58 -0.34 -10.46
CA PHE A 106 -4.43 -1.30 -9.38
C PHE A 106 -3.73 -0.60 -8.22
N VAL A 107 -4.33 -0.62 -7.04
CA VAL A 107 -3.79 -0.01 -5.82
C VAL A 107 -3.67 -1.09 -4.77
N VAL A 108 -2.49 -1.21 -4.16
CA VAL A 108 -2.20 -2.17 -3.10
C VAL A 108 -1.84 -1.42 -1.82
N ASN A 109 -2.42 -1.85 -0.70
CA ASN A 109 -2.20 -1.27 0.62
C ASN A 109 -1.93 -2.35 1.66
N GLY A 110 -0.77 -2.33 2.30
CA GLY A 110 -0.48 -3.12 3.49
C GLY A 110 -0.94 -2.36 4.73
N LYS A 111 -1.71 -3.01 5.61
CA LYS A 111 -2.34 -2.40 6.79
C LYS A 111 -2.02 -3.16 8.08
N ARG A 112 -2.00 -2.44 9.19
CA ARG A 112 -2.02 -2.99 10.56
C ARG A 112 -3.44 -3.36 10.99
N GLU A 113 -3.59 -3.98 12.16
CA GLU A 113 -4.90 -4.33 12.75
C GLU A 113 -5.82 -3.12 12.97
N ASP A 114 -5.25 -1.94 13.25
CA ASP A 114 -5.98 -0.69 13.42
C ASP A 114 -6.35 0.01 12.09
N ASN A 115 -6.13 -0.65 10.95
CA ASN A 115 -6.27 -0.16 9.58
C ASN A 115 -5.29 0.96 9.15
N SER A 116 -4.29 1.30 9.96
CA SER A 116 -3.24 2.22 9.54
C SER A 116 -2.38 1.61 8.41
N LEU A 117 -1.92 2.44 7.48
CA LEU A 117 -1.11 2.00 6.36
C LEU A 117 0.35 1.77 6.78
N VAL A 118 0.93 0.68 6.29
CA VAL A 118 2.35 0.35 6.41
C VAL A 118 3.06 0.59 5.08
N PHE A 119 2.45 0.16 3.98
CA PHE A 119 2.99 0.38 2.64
C PHE A 119 1.86 0.57 1.63
N THR A 120 2.19 1.23 0.53
CA THR A 120 1.27 1.42 -0.60
C THR A 120 2.00 1.32 -1.93
N GLY A 121 1.29 0.93 -2.96
CA GLY A 121 1.78 0.93 -4.34
C GLY A 121 0.64 0.99 -5.32
N GLU A 122 0.92 1.53 -6.50
CA GLU A 122 -0.08 1.58 -7.56
C GLU A 122 0.54 1.33 -8.93
N LYS A 123 -0.29 0.81 -9.83
CA LYS A 123 0.07 0.62 -11.23
C LYS A 123 -1.14 0.84 -12.12
N VAL A 124 -0.94 1.59 -13.19
CA VAL A 124 -1.96 1.76 -14.23
C VAL A 124 -1.58 0.88 -15.42
N GLN A 125 -2.54 0.08 -15.91
CA GLN A 125 -2.31 -0.77 -17.08
C GLN A 125 -3.56 -0.90 -17.95
N THR A 126 -3.34 -0.87 -19.26
CA THR A 126 -4.37 -1.14 -20.28
C THR A 126 -4.35 -2.62 -20.63
N LEU A 127 -5.53 -3.25 -20.57
CA LEU A 127 -5.73 -4.67 -20.77
C LEU A 127 -6.64 -4.92 -21.97
N GLN A 128 -6.33 -5.96 -22.75
CA GLN A 128 -7.12 -6.39 -23.90
C GLN A 128 -8.03 -7.56 -23.51
N SER A 129 -9.27 -7.55 -24.02
CA SER A 129 -10.25 -8.62 -23.77
C SER A 129 -9.72 -9.99 -24.19
N GLY A 130 -10.04 -11.02 -23.41
CA GLY A 130 -9.69 -12.42 -23.67
C GLY A 130 -8.22 -12.77 -23.46
N GLN A 131 -7.42 -11.88 -22.86
CA GLN A 131 -6.03 -12.15 -22.51
C GLN A 131 -5.84 -12.42 -21.02
N SER A 132 -4.68 -12.98 -20.68
CA SER A 132 -4.23 -13.17 -19.31
C SER A 132 -3.02 -12.28 -19.03
N TYR A 133 -2.97 -11.66 -17.86
CA TYR A 133 -1.91 -10.76 -17.45
C TYR A 133 -1.34 -11.13 -16.09
N THR A 134 -0.02 -11.04 -15.98
CA THR A 134 0.68 -11.01 -14.70
C THR A 134 1.24 -9.62 -14.49
N ILE A 135 0.79 -8.93 -13.44
CA ILE A 135 1.15 -7.55 -13.16
C ILE A 135 1.89 -7.51 -11.83
N THR A 136 3.15 -7.10 -11.88
CA THR A 136 3.92 -6.79 -10.66
C THR A 136 3.67 -5.34 -10.24
N ILE A 137 3.39 -5.13 -8.95
CA ILE A 137 3.23 -3.83 -8.31
C ILE A 137 4.35 -3.68 -7.29
N ASP A 138 5.23 -2.71 -7.53
CA ASP A 138 6.24 -2.29 -6.56
C ASP A 138 5.59 -1.36 -5.54
N THR A 139 5.82 -1.65 -4.27
CA THR A 139 5.27 -0.88 -3.16
C THR A 139 6.37 -0.12 -2.44
N LYS A 140 5.97 0.95 -1.77
CA LYS A 140 6.82 1.76 -0.90
C LYS A 140 6.19 1.81 0.49
N PHE A 141 7.03 1.87 1.52
CA PHE A 141 6.53 2.16 2.86
C PHE A 141 5.79 3.50 2.87
N VAL A 142 4.68 3.52 3.59
CA VAL A 142 3.99 4.73 4.03
C VAL A 142 4.63 5.13 5.36
N ASN A 143 4.48 6.39 5.78
CA ASN A 143 5.01 6.89 7.04
C ASN A 143 4.77 5.90 8.19
N GLY A 144 5.84 5.47 8.83
CA GLY A 144 5.81 4.58 9.99
C GLY A 144 5.79 5.38 11.29
N TYR A 145 5.71 4.67 12.41
CA TYR A 145 5.93 5.26 13.73
C TYR A 145 7.17 4.65 14.35
N LEU A 146 8.06 5.48 14.87
CA LEU A 146 9.08 5.06 15.82
C LEU A 146 8.46 5.18 17.20
N THR A 147 8.26 4.05 17.88
CA THR A 147 7.82 4.06 19.27
C THR A 147 9.00 3.82 20.20
N VAL A 148 9.35 4.81 21.00
CA VAL A 148 10.40 4.73 22.01
C VAL A 148 9.75 4.48 23.36
N PHE A 149 10.19 3.44 24.06
CA PHE A 149 9.80 3.19 25.44
C PHE A 149 10.94 3.58 26.37
N VAL A 150 10.63 4.38 27.40
CA VAL A 150 11.56 4.71 28.48
C VAL A 150 11.00 4.08 29.75
N ASP A 151 11.69 3.05 30.23
CA ASP A 151 11.40 2.40 31.50
C ASP A 151 12.29 3.04 32.58
N LEU A 152 11.68 3.54 33.65
CA LEU A 152 12.36 4.10 34.80
C LEU A 152 12.47 3.04 35.90
N ASP A 153 13.67 2.90 36.45
CA ASP A 153 13.90 1.99 37.56
C ASP A 153 13.22 2.51 38.84
N ASP A 154 12.40 1.66 39.47
CA ASP A 154 11.71 1.97 40.72
C ASP A 154 12.70 2.36 41.84
N GLU A 155 13.89 1.78 41.86
CA GLU A 155 14.93 2.12 42.84
C GLU A 155 15.44 3.55 42.66
N LEU A 156 15.54 4.03 41.42
CA LEU A 156 15.88 5.43 41.12
C LEU A 156 14.76 6.37 41.55
N LEU A 157 13.50 5.98 41.35
CA LEU A 157 12.33 6.78 41.73
C LEU A 157 12.18 6.93 43.25
N VAL A 158 12.73 6.01 44.05
CA VAL A 158 12.80 6.17 45.51
C VAL A 158 13.73 7.32 45.89
N MET A 159 14.87 7.46 45.22
CA MET A 159 15.92 8.41 45.58
C MET A 159 15.80 9.77 44.88
N TYR A 160 15.20 9.82 43.70
CA TYR A 160 15.17 10.99 42.85
C TYR A 160 13.75 11.37 42.41
N ASP A 161 13.49 12.68 42.35
CA ASP A 161 12.38 13.25 41.59
C ASP A 161 12.83 13.48 40.15
N VAL A 162 12.15 12.85 39.19
CA VAL A 162 12.42 13.12 37.78
C VAL A 162 11.83 14.48 37.41
N GLN A 163 12.69 15.44 37.12
CA GLN A 163 12.30 16.80 36.76
C GLN A 163 11.89 16.89 35.29
N GLU A 164 12.58 16.14 34.43
CA GLU A 164 12.38 16.16 32.99
C GLU A 164 12.88 14.85 32.39
N LEU A 165 12.15 14.30 31.44
CA LEU A 165 12.70 13.39 30.44
C LEU A 165 12.59 14.07 29.09
N ARG A 166 13.60 13.91 28.26
CA ARG A 166 13.65 14.49 26.93
C ARG A 166 14.09 13.46 25.92
N ALA A 167 13.35 13.39 24.81
CA ALA A 167 13.68 12.54 23.68
C ALA A 167 14.00 13.40 22.46
N LEU A 168 15.14 13.08 21.84
CA LEU A 168 15.67 13.79 20.69
C LEU A 168 15.79 12.82 19.52
N LEU A 169 15.05 13.08 18.44
CA LEU A 169 15.15 12.33 17.20
C LEU A 169 15.90 13.17 16.17
N LYS A 170 16.98 12.61 15.63
CA LYS A 170 17.73 13.19 14.50
C LYS A 170 17.66 12.26 13.31
N ASP A 171 17.65 12.81 12.10
CA ASP A 171 17.90 12.00 10.91
C ASP A 171 19.40 11.70 10.74
N SER A 172 19.74 10.90 9.74
CA SER A 172 21.12 10.54 9.41
C SER A 172 22.05 11.72 9.07
N SER A 173 21.50 12.92 8.82
CA SER A 173 22.29 14.14 8.61
C SER A 173 22.59 14.90 9.92
N GLY A 174 22.04 14.44 11.04
CA GLY A 174 22.09 15.12 12.34
C GLY A 174 21.02 16.20 12.50
N THR A 175 20.09 16.34 11.54
CA THR A 175 18.99 17.31 11.62
C THR A 175 17.99 16.85 12.66
N VAL A 176 17.65 17.71 13.63
CA VAL A 176 16.63 17.42 14.64
C VAL A 176 15.25 17.39 13.99
N ILE A 177 14.62 16.23 14.01
CA ILE A 177 13.28 15.98 13.48
C ILE A 177 12.25 16.17 14.59
N LYS A 178 12.59 15.78 15.81
CA LYS A 178 11.70 15.84 16.96
C LYS A 178 12.50 16.06 18.23
N ASP A 179 11.94 16.87 19.12
CA ASP A 179 12.51 17.21 20.41
C ASP A 179 11.37 17.41 21.40
N GLU A 180 11.11 16.39 22.22
CA GLU A 180 9.98 16.39 23.15
C GLU A 180 10.45 16.23 24.59
N SER A 181 9.86 17.01 25.48
CA SER A 181 10.05 16.91 26.93
C SER A 181 8.78 16.38 27.57
N PHE A 182 8.92 15.45 28.49
CA PHE A 182 7.82 14.79 29.17
C PHE A 182 7.66 15.33 30.58
N GLN A 183 6.42 15.63 30.94
CA GLN A 183 6.02 15.82 32.32
C GLN A 183 5.74 14.44 32.92
N ILE A 184 6.55 14.01 33.89
CA ILE A 184 6.35 12.71 34.53
C ILE A 184 5.36 12.86 35.67
N THR A 185 4.27 12.10 35.60
CA THR A 185 3.42 11.86 36.76
C THR A 185 4.03 10.74 37.61
N PRO A 186 4.04 10.83 38.96
CA PRO A 186 4.72 9.89 39.88
C PRO A 186 4.35 8.40 39.78
N GLN A 187 3.38 8.04 38.93
CA GLN A 187 2.83 6.69 38.80
C GLN A 187 3.21 6.00 37.48
N ALA A 188 3.84 6.72 36.54
CA ALA A 188 4.21 6.16 35.24
C ALA A 188 5.68 5.71 35.27
N THR A 189 5.91 4.40 35.41
CA THR A 189 7.24 3.76 35.34
C THR A 189 7.67 3.47 33.90
N ARG A 190 6.74 3.57 32.95
CA ARG A 190 6.98 3.42 31.52
C ARG A 190 6.36 4.57 30.75
N LEU A 191 7.16 5.19 29.89
CA LEU A 191 6.71 6.22 28.95
C LEU A 191 6.84 5.71 27.53
N SER A 192 5.93 6.15 26.66
CA SER A 192 5.94 5.82 25.23
C SER A 192 5.89 7.08 24.39
N LEU A 193 6.78 7.18 23.41
CA LEU A 193 6.83 8.25 22.43
C LEU A 193 6.65 7.66 21.04
N SER A 194 5.58 8.00 20.34
CA SER A 194 5.37 7.60 18.95
C SER A 194 5.62 8.78 18.02
N ILE A 195 6.64 8.67 17.16
CA ILE A 195 7.01 9.70 16.20
C ILE A 195 6.75 9.18 14.80
N GLU A 196 5.91 9.89 14.03
CA GLU A 196 5.74 9.60 12.61
C GLU A 196 7.05 9.89 11.86
N CYS A 197 7.57 8.90 11.14
CA CYS A 197 8.86 8.97 10.47
C CYS A 197 8.84 8.25 9.12
N TYR A 198 9.68 8.72 8.20
CA TYR A 198 9.88 8.10 6.89
C TYR A 198 10.94 7.01 6.99
N PRO A 199 10.93 5.99 6.12
CA PRO A 199 11.98 4.97 6.14
C PRO A 199 13.38 5.58 5.90
N LYS A 200 14.19 5.63 6.96
CA LYS A 200 15.52 6.25 7.03
C LYS A 200 16.23 5.75 8.29
N VAL A 201 17.54 5.98 8.33
CA VAL A 201 18.29 5.86 9.59
C VAL A 201 18.11 7.14 10.40
N TYR A 202 17.73 6.97 11.65
CA TYR A 202 17.58 8.00 12.67
C TYR A 202 18.56 7.74 13.83
N SER A 203 18.83 8.78 14.60
CA SER A 203 19.45 8.69 15.92
C SER A 203 18.43 9.10 16.96
N VAL A 204 18.24 8.27 17.99
CA VAL A 204 17.37 8.53 19.13
C VAL A 204 18.23 8.77 20.35
N GLY A 205 18.19 9.98 20.89
CA GLY A 205 18.82 10.32 22.16
C GLY A 205 17.78 10.44 23.27
N ILE A 206 18.05 9.85 24.43
CA ILE A 206 17.26 10.06 25.65
C ILE A 206 18.11 10.75 26.71
N SER A 207 17.56 11.78 27.34
CA SER A 207 18.13 12.39 28.52
C SER A 207 17.08 12.54 29.63
N ALA A 208 17.56 12.50 30.86
CA ALA A 208 16.80 12.65 32.08
C ALA A 208 17.46 13.73 32.93
N ARG A 209 16.64 14.61 33.51
CA ARG A 209 17.04 15.49 34.60
C ARG A 209 16.40 14.98 35.88
N LEU A 210 17.25 14.59 36.83
CA LEU A 210 16.87 14.04 38.12
C LEU A 210 17.24 15.02 39.23
N LYS A 211 16.43 15.06 40.28
CA LYS A 211 16.74 15.82 41.49
C LYS A 211 16.71 14.88 42.69
N ASN A 212 17.80 14.82 43.44
CA ASN A 212 17.88 14.00 44.64
C ASN A 212 16.91 14.52 45.70
N LYS A 213 16.07 13.65 46.25
CA LYS A 213 15.03 14.03 47.23
C LYS A 213 15.61 14.45 48.58
N ALA A 214 16.75 13.89 48.97
CA ALA A 214 17.39 14.15 50.26
C ALA A 214 18.33 15.36 50.21
N THR A 215 19.14 15.47 49.16
CA THR A 215 20.18 16.52 49.05
C THR A 215 19.75 17.72 48.21
N SER A 216 18.64 17.61 47.46
CA SER A 216 18.22 18.58 46.43
C SER A 216 19.22 18.81 45.30
N GLU A 217 20.29 18.01 45.21
CA GLU A 217 21.25 18.05 44.10
C GLU A 217 20.60 17.60 42.80
N GLU A 218 20.96 18.24 41.69
CA GLU A 218 20.45 17.89 40.36
C GLU A 218 21.51 17.12 39.56
N TRP A 219 21.03 16.16 38.79
CA TRP A 219 21.83 15.34 37.89
C TRP A 219 21.16 15.27 36.52
N SER A 220 21.97 15.28 35.46
CA SER A 220 21.52 15.00 34.10
C SER A 220 22.53 14.14 33.36
N ASN A 221 22.05 13.20 32.56
CA ASN A 221 22.89 12.52 31.59
C ASN A 221 22.99 13.30 30.27
N ASN A 222 24.07 13.05 29.54
CA ASN A 222 24.13 13.39 28.12
C ASN A 222 23.16 12.49 27.34
N PHE A 223 22.69 12.97 26.19
CA PHE A 223 21.93 12.13 25.27
C PHE A 223 22.76 10.92 24.85
N ASP A 224 22.36 9.73 25.31
CA ASP A 224 22.90 8.49 24.80
C ASP A 224 22.17 8.16 23.50
N GLU A 225 22.85 8.39 22.37
CA GLU A 225 22.28 8.32 21.04
C GLU A 225 22.38 6.90 20.47
N THR A 226 21.23 6.30 20.16
CA THR A 226 21.15 4.99 19.50
C THR A 226 20.66 5.16 18.07
N ALA A 227 21.39 4.57 17.11
CA ALA A 227 20.96 4.53 15.72
C ALA A 227 19.80 3.54 15.54
N VAL A 228 18.74 3.98 14.87
CA VAL A 228 17.54 3.18 14.57
C VAL A 228 17.23 3.32 13.09
N SER A 229 16.96 2.23 12.39
CA SER A 229 16.40 2.30 11.04
C SER A 229 14.90 2.17 11.11
N VAL A 230 14.24 3.09 10.41
CA VAL A 230 12.82 3.05 10.07
C VAL A 230 12.70 2.52 8.65
#